data_AF-A0A257SQT6-F1
#
_entry.id   AF-A0A257SQT6-F1
#
_cell.length_a   1.000
_cell.length_b   1.000
_cell.length_c   1.000
_cell.angle_alpha   90.00
_cell.angle_beta   90.00
_cell.angle_gamma   90.00
#
_symmetry.space_group_name_H-M   'P 1'
#
loop_
_entity.id
_entity.type
_entity.pdbx_description
1 polymer ?
#
loop_
_entity_poly.entity_id
_entity_poly.type
_entity_poly.pdbx_seq_one_letter_code
_entity_poly.pdbx_strand_id
1 'polypeptide(L)'
;MPAKILFLLFALTLSGCASLPPSSSSNATASAAARGTALANRNSEIAQQRLAAVAAQRAEAAQQFCPNWQQALDHARSNATGCAQMPTNEQATCWQAVSQWAQEESRYFHALAPLLQSGAYAFPAAQAAHFFDLTQGWAITCQNGRRACAAASGHQQMDNSKSAINQFCRR
;
A
#
# COMPACT_ATOMS: atom_id res chain seq x y z
N MET A 1 -29.96 -5.15 -20.25
CA MET A 1 -30.41 -4.65 -21.57
C MET A 1 -29.91 -3.22 -21.72
N PRO A 2 -29.27 -2.86 -22.85
CA PRO A 2 -28.50 -1.63 -23.00
C PRO A 2 -29.37 -0.48 -23.55
N ALA A 3 -29.08 0.76 -23.16
CA ALA A 3 -29.59 1.94 -23.86
C ALA A 3 -28.42 2.85 -24.22
N LYS A 4 -27.88 2.61 -25.42
CA LYS A 4 -27.18 3.60 -26.23
C LYS A 4 -28.16 4.75 -26.48
N ILE A 5 -27.80 5.98 -26.14
CA ILE A 5 -28.43 7.17 -26.73
C ILE A 5 -27.34 7.92 -27.48
N LEU A 6 -27.43 7.78 -28.79
CA LEU A 6 -26.63 8.41 -29.82
C LEU A 6 -27.61 9.33 -30.54
N PHE A 7 -27.55 10.63 -30.29
CA PHE A 7 -28.34 11.67 -30.95
C PHE A 7 -27.59 12.99 -30.70
N LEU A 8 -27.43 13.92 -31.64
CA LEU A 8 -27.40 13.91 -33.09
C LEU A 8 -26.86 15.32 -33.41
N LEU A 9 -26.07 15.43 -34.46
CA LEU A 9 -25.58 16.68 -35.03
C LEU A 9 -26.71 17.71 -35.17
N PHE A 10 -26.52 18.90 -34.59
CA PHE A 10 -27.20 20.12 -35.03
C PHE A 10 -26.14 21.06 -35.58
N ALA A 11 -25.96 20.97 -36.90
CA ALA A 11 -25.31 22.01 -37.67
C ALA A 11 -26.40 22.94 -38.23
N LEU A 12 -26.05 24.22 -38.23
CA LEU A 12 -26.48 25.30 -39.12
C LEU A 12 -27.56 26.29 -38.67
N THR A 13 -27.20 27.54 -38.99
CA THR A 13 -27.94 28.80 -39.13
C THR A 13 -27.85 29.71 -37.88
N LEU A 14 -27.53 31.00 -37.96
CA LEU A 14 -27.71 31.98 -39.03
C LEU A 14 -26.55 32.98 -39.14
N SER A 15 -26.38 33.49 -40.37
CA SER A 15 -25.64 34.67 -40.77
C SER A 15 -25.98 35.92 -39.95
N GLY A 16 -24.93 36.63 -39.53
CA GLY A 16 -25.00 37.98 -38.98
C GLY A 16 -23.64 38.66 -39.15
N CYS A 17 -23.36 39.15 -40.35
CA CYS A 17 -22.20 40.01 -40.61
C CYS A 17 -22.47 41.40 -40.04
N ALA A 18 -22.28 41.57 -38.73
CA ALA A 18 -22.04 42.88 -38.16
C ALA A 18 -20.54 43.17 -38.29
N SER A 19 -20.19 44.13 -39.15
CA SER A 19 -18.84 44.65 -39.28
C SER A 19 -18.39 45.27 -37.96
N LEU A 20 -17.80 44.45 -37.11
CA LEU A 20 -17.00 44.88 -35.97
C LEU A 20 -15.65 45.35 -36.53
N PRO A 21 -15.04 46.42 -35.96
CA PRO A 21 -13.69 46.82 -36.33
C PRO A 21 -12.75 45.61 -36.20
N PRO A 22 -11.68 45.49 -37.01
CA PRO A 22 -10.76 44.37 -36.92
C PRO A 22 -10.08 44.38 -35.55
N SER A 23 -10.69 43.68 -34.59
CA SER A 23 -10.10 43.39 -33.31
C SER A 23 -8.91 42.50 -33.58
N SER A 24 -7.72 43.05 -33.32
CA SER A 24 -6.39 42.44 -33.42
C SER A 24 -6.20 41.25 -32.46
N SER A 25 -7.22 40.42 -32.27
CA SER A 25 -7.36 39.46 -31.17
C SER A 25 -7.18 38.00 -31.61
N SER A 26 -7.18 37.70 -32.90
CA SER A 26 -7.05 36.33 -33.43
C SER A 26 -5.71 35.67 -33.05
N ASN A 27 -4.63 36.45 -32.94
CA ASN A 27 -3.33 35.94 -32.52
C ASN A 27 -3.26 35.65 -31.01
N ALA A 28 -3.99 36.42 -30.19
CA ALA A 28 -3.99 36.25 -28.73
C ALA A 28 -4.73 34.96 -28.32
N THR A 29 -5.88 34.68 -28.94
CA THR A 29 -6.68 33.47 -28.66
C THR A 29 -6.00 32.21 -29.18
N ALA A 30 -5.39 32.25 -30.37
CA ALA A 30 -4.60 31.13 -30.90
C ALA A 30 -3.35 30.86 -30.05
N SER A 31 -2.67 31.92 -29.56
CA SER A 31 -1.53 31.79 -28.65
C SER A 31 -1.92 31.24 -27.27
N ALA A 32 -3.08 31.64 -26.74
CA ALA A 32 -3.61 31.11 -25.48
C ALA A 32 -4.01 29.64 -25.60
N ALA A 33 -4.68 29.25 -26.69
CA ALA A 33 -5.01 27.85 -26.98
C ALA A 33 -3.75 27.00 -27.14
N ALA A 34 -2.75 27.44 -27.90
CA ALA A 34 -1.48 26.73 -28.07
C ALA A 34 -0.72 26.54 -26.75
N ARG A 35 -0.69 27.56 -25.89
CA ARG A 35 -0.11 27.46 -24.53
C ARG A 35 -0.89 26.49 -23.65
N GLY A 36 -2.23 26.49 -23.75
CA GLY A 36 -3.10 25.56 -23.03
C GLY A 36 -2.82 24.11 -23.41
N THR A 37 -2.71 23.81 -24.72
CA THR A 37 -2.39 22.47 -25.21
C THR A 37 -0.98 22.03 -24.80
N ALA A 38 0.01 22.92 -24.87
CA ALA A 38 1.37 22.62 -24.44
C ALA A 38 1.46 22.31 -22.94
N LEU A 39 0.74 23.06 -22.09
CA LEU A 39 0.65 22.79 -20.65
C LEU A 39 -0.06 21.47 -20.37
N ALA A 40 -1.16 21.18 -21.07
CA ALA A 40 -1.89 19.91 -20.93
C ALA A 40 -1.02 18.71 -21.32
N ASN A 41 -0.26 18.81 -22.42
CA ASN A 41 0.66 17.75 -22.86
C ASN A 41 1.76 17.51 -21.83
N ARG A 42 2.41 18.58 -21.33
CA ARG A 42 3.42 18.45 -20.27
C ARG A 42 2.84 17.84 -18.98
N ASN A 43 1.64 18.24 -18.58
CA ASN A 43 0.97 17.66 -17.42
C ASN A 43 0.64 16.17 -17.62
N SER A 44 0.23 15.80 -18.84
CA SER A 44 -0.01 14.39 -19.23
C SER A 44 1.27 13.57 -19.15
N GLU A 45 2.39 14.07 -19.70
CA GLU A 45 3.70 13.40 -19.65
C GLU A 45 4.17 13.18 -18.20
N ILE A 46 4.05 14.21 -17.35
CA ILE A 46 4.40 14.12 -15.92
C ILE A 46 3.49 13.09 -15.21
N ALA A 47 2.19 13.09 -15.52
CA ALA A 47 1.27 12.11 -14.95
C ALA A 47 1.63 10.68 -15.36
N GLN A 48 1.97 10.45 -16.63
CA GLN A 48 2.42 9.14 -17.12
C GLN A 48 3.71 8.68 -16.44
N GLN A 49 4.70 9.57 -16.29
CA GLN A 49 5.93 9.26 -15.56
C GLN A 49 5.67 8.87 -14.10
N ARG A 50 4.77 9.58 -13.41
CA ARG A 50 4.37 9.25 -12.04
C ARG A 50 3.70 7.88 -11.95
N LEU A 51 2.81 7.56 -12.90
CA LEU A 51 2.15 6.25 -12.95
C LEU A 51 3.16 5.12 -13.19
N ALA A 52 4.12 5.33 -14.10
CA ALA A 52 5.20 4.37 -14.35
C ALA A 52 6.07 4.14 -13.12
N ALA A 53 6.42 5.21 -12.38
CA ALA A 53 7.19 5.12 -11.14
C ALA A 53 6.44 4.33 -10.06
N VAL A 54 5.14 4.58 -9.87
CA VAL A 54 4.30 3.81 -8.93
C VAL A 54 4.20 2.34 -9.35
N ALA A 55 4.08 2.06 -10.65
CA ALA A 55 4.06 0.69 -11.15
C ALA A 55 5.39 -0.05 -10.88
N ALA A 56 6.52 0.62 -11.08
CA ALA A 56 7.84 0.07 -10.75
C ALA A 56 7.98 -0.19 -9.24
N GLN A 57 7.58 0.75 -8.39
CA GLN A 57 7.59 0.59 -6.93
C GLN A 57 6.73 -0.59 -6.48
N ARG A 58 5.55 -0.77 -7.09
CA ARG A 58 4.68 -1.93 -6.83
C ARG A 58 5.33 -3.24 -7.22
N ALA A 59 5.96 -3.29 -8.40
CA ALA A 59 6.63 -4.50 -8.88
C ALA A 59 7.78 -4.90 -7.96
N GLU A 60 8.59 -3.92 -7.53
CA GLU A 60 9.67 -4.14 -6.57
C GLU A 60 9.14 -4.63 -5.21
N ALA A 61 8.12 -3.96 -4.67
CA ALA A 61 7.49 -4.38 -3.41
C ALA A 61 6.93 -5.81 -3.48
N ALA A 62 6.31 -6.19 -4.60
CA ALA A 62 5.81 -7.54 -4.82
C ALA A 62 6.93 -8.58 -4.87
N GLN A 63 8.04 -8.27 -5.55
CA GLN A 63 9.21 -9.15 -5.60
C GLN A 63 9.84 -9.36 -4.22
N GLN A 64 9.93 -8.30 -3.42
CA GLN A 64 10.55 -8.34 -2.10
C GLN A 64 9.62 -8.86 -0.99
N PHE A 65 8.31 -8.93 -1.23
CA PHE A 65 7.34 -9.29 -0.19
C PHE A 65 7.62 -10.63 0.47
N CYS A 66 7.79 -11.71 -0.33
CA CYS A 66 7.98 -13.06 0.22
C CYS A 66 9.34 -13.25 0.92
N PRO A 67 10.47 -12.77 0.37
CA PRO A 67 11.74 -12.72 1.08
C PRO A 67 11.64 -11.98 2.42
N ASN A 68 11.03 -10.78 2.43
CA ASN A 68 10.93 -9.96 3.64
C ASN A 68 10.01 -10.60 4.69
N TRP A 69 8.89 -11.20 4.25
CA TRP A 69 8.02 -11.98 5.13
C TRP A 69 8.78 -13.12 5.81
N GLN A 70 9.54 -13.91 5.06
CA GLN A 70 10.28 -15.03 5.60
C GLN A 70 11.34 -14.58 6.61
N GLN A 71 12.08 -13.52 6.28
CA GLN A 71 13.06 -12.93 7.18
C GLN A 71 12.42 -12.44 8.49
N ALA A 72 11.31 -11.69 8.39
CA ALA A 72 10.61 -11.19 9.56
C ALA A 72 10.03 -12.33 10.42
N LEU A 73 9.55 -13.41 9.81
CA LEU A 73 9.07 -14.60 10.52
C LEU A 73 10.19 -15.32 11.27
N ASP A 74 11.37 -15.44 10.65
CA ASP A 74 12.54 -16.07 11.29
C ASP A 74 13.06 -15.22 12.45
N HIS A 75 13.06 -13.89 12.31
CA HIS A 75 13.34 -12.96 13.40
C HIS A 75 12.32 -13.09 14.54
N ALA A 76 11.01 -13.16 14.25
CA ALA A 76 9.98 -13.37 15.26
C ALA A 76 10.24 -14.64 16.08
N ARG A 77 10.58 -15.75 15.40
CA ARG A 77 10.90 -17.02 16.05
C ARG A 77 12.16 -16.93 16.91
N SER A 78 13.22 -16.33 16.38
CA SER A 78 14.49 -16.15 17.10
C SER A 78 14.28 -15.32 18.37
N ASN A 79 13.61 -14.18 18.25
CA ASN A 79 13.28 -13.27 19.35
C ASN A 79 12.42 -13.96 20.42
N ALA A 80 11.37 -14.67 20.00
CA ALA A 80 10.50 -15.39 20.92
C ALA A 80 11.26 -16.48 21.70
N THR A 81 12.13 -17.24 21.00
CA THR A 81 12.93 -18.30 21.61
C THR A 81 13.96 -17.71 22.58
N GLY A 82 14.65 -16.64 22.18
CA GLY A 82 15.63 -15.93 23.01
C GLY A 82 15.00 -15.40 24.29
N CYS A 83 13.91 -14.64 24.20
CA CYS A 83 13.23 -14.10 25.38
C CYS A 83 12.65 -15.18 26.28
N ALA A 84 12.16 -16.30 25.73
CA ALA A 84 11.66 -17.41 26.52
C ALA A 84 12.76 -18.09 27.35
N GLN A 85 13.99 -18.16 26.81
CA GLN A 85 15.15 -18.79 27.45
C GLN A 85 15.87 -17.88 28.45
N MET A 86 15.66 -16.57 28.40
CA MET A 86 16.27 -15.61 29.34
C MET A 86 15.85 -15.84 30.80
N PRO A 87 16.70 -15.43 31.77
CA PRO A 87 16.35 -15.36 33.18
C PRO A 87 15.09 -14.52 33.42
N THR A 88 14.24 -14.91 34.38
CA THR A 88 12.93 -14.28 34.60
C THR A 88 13.00 -12.77 34.87
N ASN A 89 14.05 -12.29 35.52
CA ASN A 89 14.29 -10.87 35.79
C ASN A 89 14.63 -10.05 34.53
N GLU A 90 15.02 -10.70 33.43
CA GLU A 90 15.36 -10.06 32.15
C GLU A 90 14.26 -10.25 31.09
N GLN A 91 13.36 -11.22 31.26
CA GLN A 91 12.32 -11.53 30.29
C GLN A 91 11.42 -10.32 29.98
N ALA A 92 11.05 -9.52 30.99
CA ALA A 92 10.18 -8.37 30.78
C ALA A 92 10.78 -7.36 29.80
N THR A 93 12.05 -6.99 29.99
CA THR A 93 12.79 -6.08 29.09
C THR A 93 12.96 -6.68 27.70
N CYS A 94 13.26 -7.98 27.61
CA CYS A 94 13.35 -8.67 26.31
C CYS A 94 12.01 -8.60 25.55
N TRP A 95 10.91 -8.96 26.20
CA TRP A 95 9.58 -8.93 25.59
C TRP A 95 9.12 -7.51 25.23
N GLN A 96 9.57 -6.49 25.98
CA GLN A 96 9.37 -5.11 25.60
C GLN A 96 10.06 -4.77 24.28
N ALA A 97 11.33 -5.14 24.11
CA ALA A 97 12.05 -4.94 22.85
C ALA A 97 11.38 -5.69 21.68
N VAL A 98 10.93 -6.94 21.91
CA VAL A 98 10.18 -7.70 20.90
C VAL A 98 8.87 -7.02 20.52
N SER A 99 8.15 -6.43 21.48
CA SER A 99 6.91 -5.71 21.18
C SER A 99 7.16 -4.45 20.34
N GLN A 100 8.26 -3.74 20.57
CA GLN A 100 8.62 -2.56 19.79
C GLN A 100 9.02 -2.95 18.36
N TRP A 101 9.87 -3.97 18.22
CA TRP A 101 10.23 -4.51 16.91
C TRP A 101 9.01 -5.01 16.14
N ALA A 102 8.11 -5.77 16.78
CA ALA A 102 6.89 -6.25 16.12
C ALA A 102 5.96 -5.10 15.69
N GLN A 103 5.93 -4.00 16.43
CA GLN A 103 5.22 -2.79 16.03
C GLN A 103 5.82 -2.16 14.76
N GLU A 104 7.14 -2.11 14.66
CA GLU A 104 7.83 -1.58 13.47
C GLU A 104 7.57 -2.46 12.24
N GLU A 105 7.65 -3.79 12.39
CA GLU A 105 7.30 -4.74 11.32
C GLU A 105 5.84 -4.61 10.90
N SER A 106 4.91 -4.49 11.87
CA SER A 106 3.50 -4.25 11.57
C SER A 106 3.32 -2.99 10.72
N ARG A 107 3.95 -1.87 11.10
CA ARG A 107 3.90 -0.62 10.34
C ARG A 107 4.43 -0.78 8.91
N TYR A 108 5.51 -1.54 8.74
CA TYR A 108 6.06 -1.84 7.42
C TYR A 108 5.02 -2.56 6.54
N PHE A 109 4.40 -3.62 7.02
CA PHE A 109 3.40 -4.37 6.25
C PHE A 109 2.09 -3.58 6.04
N HIS A 110 1.67 -2.76 7.01
CA HIS A 110 0.56 -1.81 6.85
C HIS A 110 0.84 -0.80 5.73
N ALA A 111 2.08 -0.33 5.58
CA ALA A 111 2.47 0.58 4.50
C ALA A 111 2.53 -0.13 3.13
N LEU A 112 2.86 -1.43 3.10
CA LEU A 112 2.86 -2.23 1.87
C LEU A 112 1.45 -2.55 1.37
N ALA A 113 0.49 -2.78 2.26
CA ALA A 113 -0.88 -3.16 1.91
C ALA A 113 -1.54 -2.22 0.86
N PRO A 114 -1.57 -0.88 1.02
CA PRO A 114 -2.16 0.02 0.03
C PRO A 114 -1.35 0.08 -1.27
N LEU A 115 -0.02 -0.14 -1.22
CA LEU A 115 0.81 -0.22 -2.41
C LEU A 115 0.44 -1.46 -3.25
N LEU A 116 0.19 -2.59 -2.59
CA LEU A 116 -0.09 -3.89 -3.19
C LEU A 116 -1.58 -4.23 -3.34
N GLN A 117 -2.49 -3.29 -3.02
CA GLN A 117 -3.93 -3.50 -2.97
C GLN A 117 -4.56 -3.99 -4.28
N SER A 118 -3.92 -3.72 -5.42
CA SER A 118 -4.46 -4.02 -6.76
C SER A 118 -3.78 -5.24 -7.39
N GLY A 119 -3.66 -6.35 -6.64
CA GLY A 119 -3.04 -7.57 -7.15
C GLY A 119 -3.12 -8.75 -6.18
N ALA A 120 -2.44 -9.84 -6.54
CA ALA A 120 -2.42 -11.07 -5.75
C ALA A 120 -1.84 -10.89 -4.33
N TYR A 121 -1.05 -9.83 -4.13
CA TYR A 121 -0.38 -9.52 -2.86
C TYR A 121 -1.25 -8.75 -1.86
N ALA A 122 -2.43 -8.26 -2.25
CA ALA A 122 -3.29 -7.45 -1.37
C ALA A 122 -3.66 -8.20 -0.08
N PHE A 123 -4.13 -9.43 -0.23
CA PHE A 123 -4.50 -10.29 0.90
C PHE A 123 -3.30 -10.69 1.78
N PRO A 124 -2.19 -11.27 1.26
CA PRO A 124 -1.07 -11.65 2.10
C PRO A 124 -0.40 -10.45 2.78
N ALA A 125 -0.37 -9.26 2.16
CA ALA A 125 0.15 -8.06 2.81
C ALA A 125 -0.68 -7.64 4.03
N ALA A 126 -2.01 -7.65 3.91
CA ALA A 126 -2.91 -7.37 5.04
C ALA A 126 -2.77 -8.42 6.15
N GLN A 127 -2.61 -9.71 5.79
CA GLN A 127 -2.38 -10.78 6.76
C GLN A 127 -1.04 -10.65 7.47
N ALA A 128 0.02 -10.20 6.77
CA ALA A 128 1.33 -9.99 7.38
C ALA A 128 1.28 -8.86 8.42
N ALA A 129 0.62 -7.74 8.09
CA ALA A 129 0.41 -6.65 9.03
C ALA A 129 -0.36 -7.12 10.29
N HIS A 130 -1.46 -7.85 10.09
CA HIS A 130 -2.25 -8.41 11.18
C HIS A 130 -1.47 -9.39 12.05
N PHE A 131 -0.63 -10.23 11.44
CA PHE A 131 0.25 -11.16 12.17
C PHE A 131 1.18 -10.40 13.13
N PHE A 132 1.79 -9.30 12.67
CA PHE A 132 2.70 -8.52 13.52
C PHE A 132 1.97 -7.65 14.55
N ASP A 133 0.74 -7.21 14.29
CA ASP A 133 -0.14 -6.60 15.31
C ASP A 133 -0.41 -7.58 16.46
N LEU A 134 -0.78 -8.82 16.12
CA LEU A 134 -1.00 -9.87 17.12
C LEU A 134 0.30 -10.25 17.84
N THR A 135 1.42 -10.29 17.12
CA THR A 135 2.75 -10.57 17.71
C THR A 135 3.14 -9.49 18.71
N GLN A 136 2.88 -8.22 18.40
CA GLN A 136 3.08 -7.11 19.34
C GLN A 136 2.24 -7.31 20.60
N GLY A 137 0.93 -7.53 20.47
CA GLY A 137 0.03 -7.73 21.61
C GLY A 137 0.40 -8.95 22.45
N TRP A 138 0.82 -10.03 21.80
CA TRP A 138 1.34 -11.22 22.46
C TRP A 138 2.62 -10.90 23.26
N ALA A 139 3.60 -10.22 22.66
CA ALA A 139 4.84 -9.83 23.33
C ALA A 139 4.58 -8.89 24.53
N ILE A 140 3.64 -7.94 24.42
CA ILE A 140 3.21 -7.10 25.55
C ILE A 140 2.69 -7.96 26.70
N THR A 141 1.86 -8.96 26.39
CA THR A 141 1.32 -9.86 27.43
C THR A 141 2.44 -10.67 28.09
N CYS A 142 3.44 -11.10 27.32
CA CYS A 142 4.59 -11.85 27.82
C CYS A 142 5.50 -11.06 28.78
N GLN A 143 5.44 -9.72 28.77
CA GLN A 143 6.14 -8.89 29.76
C GLN A 143 5.70 -9.20 31.20
N ASN A 144 4.48 -9.70 31.38
CA ASN A 144 3.93 -10.11 32.68
C ASN A 144 4.37 -11.53 33.11
N GLY A 145 5.36 -12.10 32.42
CA GLY A 145 5.96 -13.39 32.73
C GLY A 145 5.34 -14.58 32.00
N ARG A 146 5.95 -15.75 32.19
CA ARG A 146 5.67 -16.97 31.40
C ARG A 146 4.22 -17.42 31.43
N ARG A 147 3.52 -17.32 32.57
CA ARG A 147 2.11 -17.73 32.66
C ARG A 147 1.21 -16.86 31.80
N ALA A 148 1.39 -15.54 31.84
CA ALA A 148 0.66 -14.61 30.99
C ALA A 148 0.97 -14.86 29.51
N CYS A 149 2.25 -15.09 29.18
CA CYS A 149 2.70 -15.39 27.82
C CYS A 149 2.05 -16.67 27.24
N ALA A 150 1.93 -17.72 28.06
CA ALA A 150 1.30 -18.98 27.67
C ALA A 150 -0.24 -18.90 27.57
N ALA A 151 -0.87 -18.03 28.36
CA ALA A 151 -2.31 -17.79 28.36
C ALA A 151 -2.75 -16.70 27.38
N ALA A 152 -1.80 -16.02 26.72
CA ALA A 152 -2.07 -14.93 25.81
C ALA A 152 -2.94 -15.43 24.64
N SER A 153 -3.96 -14.66 24.29
CA SER A 153 -4.88 -14.97 23.20
C SER A 153 -4.27 -14.61 21.84
N GLY A 154 -4.90 -15.08 20.75
CA GLY A 154 -4.51 -14.70 19.39
C GLY A 154 -3.53 -15.64 18.68
N HIS A 155 -3.00 -16.68 19.34
CA HIS A 155 -2.11 -17.68 18.68
C HIS A 155 -2.74 -18.33 17.46
N GLN A 156 -4.00 -18.74 17.55
CA GLN A 156 -4.70 -19.35 16.43
C GLN A 156 -4.83 -18.39 15.23
N GLN A 157 -5.04 -17.09 15.50
CA GLN A 157 -5.13 -16.08 14.44
C GLN A 157 -3.75 -15.84 13.82
N MET A 158 -2.70 -15.75 14.62
CA MET A 158 -1.31 -15.68 14.12
C MET A 158 -0.96 -16.88 13.25
N ASP A 159 -1.31 -18.10 13.68
CA ASP A 159 -1.06 -19.31 12.90
C ASP A 159 -1.83 -19.33 11.58
N ASN A 160 -3.09 -18.87 11.58
CA ASN A 160 -3.89 -18.75 10.38
C ASN A 160 -3.29 -17.76 9.38
N SER A 161 -2.92 -16.54 9.84
CA SER A 161 -2.27 -15.53 9.00
C SER A 161 -0.95 -16.06 8.44
N LYS A 162 -0.08 -16.62 9.29
CA LYS A 162 1.19 -17.21 8.89
C LYS A 162 1.01 -18.31 7.85
N SER A 163 0.05 -19.23 8.05
CA SER A 163 -0.23 -20.32 7.13
C SER A 163 -0.64 -19.80 5.75
N ALA A 164 -1.56 -18.82 5.71
CA ALA A 164 -2.04 -18.23 4.47
C ALA A 164 -0.92 -17.54 3.68
N ILE A 165 -0.05 -16.77 4.34
CA ILE A 165 1.08 -16.08 3.70
C ILE A 165 2.13 -17.08 3.23
N ASN A 166 2.46 -18.09 4.05
CA ASN A 166 3.40 -19.14 3.67
C ASN A 166 2.91 -19.96 2.47
N GLN A 167 1.60 -20.25 2.41
CA GLN A 167 1.02 -20.92 1.25
C GLN A 167 1.14 -20.06 0.00
N PHE A 168 0.90 -18.74 0.12
CA PHE A 168 1.06 -17.81 -0.99
C PHE A 168 2.51 -17.76 -1.48
N CYS A 169 3.48 -17.60 -0.59
CA CYS A 169 4.90 -17.44 -0.92
C CYS A 169 5.62 -18.73 -1.38
N ARG A 170 4.96 -19.88 -1.34
CA ARG A 170 5.48 -21.17 -1.84
C ARG A 170 5.01 -21.51 -3.26
N ARG A 171 4.08 -20.74 -3.82
CA ARG A 171 3.58 -20.90 -5.19
C ARG A 171 4.55 -20.28 -6.18
#